data_AF-A0A9D6SKS4-F1
#
_entry.id   AF-A0A9D6SKS4-F1
#
_cell.length_a   1.000
_cell.length_b   1.000
_cell.length_c   1.000
_cell.angle_alpha   90.00
_cell.angle_beta   90.00
_cell.angle_gamma   90.00
#
_symmetry.space_group_name_H-M   'P 1'
#
loop_
_entity.id
_entity.type
_entity.pdbx_description
1 polymer ?
#
loop_
_entity_poly.entity_id
_entity_poly.type
_entity_poly.pdbx_seq_one_letter_code
_entity_poly.pdbx_strand_id
1 'polypeptide(L)' 'MDKTTEQFVAYATDLRYSDLTPQAVHAVKRSVVDSVGCALGAFHAEPVKAVRALASRVSATAPATV' A
#
# COMPACT_ATOMS: atom_id res chain seq x y z
N MET A 1 -15.25 14.78 -16.92
CA MET A 1 -13.99 14.10 -16.63
C MET A 1 -13.26 13.95 -17.95
N ASP A 2 -11.92 13.99 -18.03
CA ASP A 2 -11.26 13.74 -19.32
C ASP A 2 -11.18 12.24 -19.61
N LYS A 3 -10.95 11.91 -20.88
CA LYS A 3 -10.95 10.53 -21.37
C LYS A 3 -9.92 9.65 -20.66
N THR A 4 -8.75 10.18 -20.32
CA THR A 4 -7.69 9.43 -19.64
C THR A 4 -8.14 9.04 -18.24
N THR A 5 -8.72 9.99 -17.52
CA THR A 5 -9.25 9.77 -16.18
C THR A 5 -10.40 8.74 -16.23
N GLU A 6 -11.26 8.79 -17.25
CA GLU A 6 -12.33 7.80 -17.45
C GLU A 6 -11.78 6.39 -17.65
N GLN A 7 -10.72 6.25 -18.43
CA GLN A 7 -10.07 4.96 -18.67
C GLN A 7 -9.41 4.39 -17.41
N PHE A 8 -8.71 5.24 -16.63
CA PHE A 8 -8.09 4.78 -15.38
C PHE A 8 -9.12 4.34 -14.35
N VAL A 9 -10.21 5.10 -14.20
CA VAL A 9 -11.28 4.73 -13.28
C VAL A 9 -11.91 3.41 -13.70
N ALA A 10 -12.30 3.27 -14.97
CA ALA A 10 -12.90 2.02 -15.47
C ALA A 10 -11.97 0.82 -15.26
N TYR A 11 -10.67 0.96 -15.58
CA TYR A 11 -9.70 -0.10 -15.33
C TYR A 11 -9.62 -0.46 -13.83
N ALA A 12 -9.49 0.53 -12.95
CA ALA A 12 -9.32 0.28 -11.52
C ALA A 12 -10.57 -0.31 -10.84
N THR A 13 -11.77 0.05 -11.30
CA THR A 13 -13.03 -0.43 -10.73
C THR A 13 -13.44 -1.80 -11.27
N ASP A 14 -13.10 -2.11 -12.52
CA ASP A 14 -13.58 -3.31 -13.19
C ASP A 14 -12.60 -4.49 -13.08
N LEU A 15 -11.33 -4.23 -12.76
CA LEU A 15 -10.29 -5.25 -12.66
C LEU A 15 -10.62 -6.30 -11.59
N ARG A 16 -10.60 -7.57 -11.98
CA ARG A 16 -10.79 -8.72 -11.09
C ARG A 16 -9.48 -9.49 -10.94
N TYR A 17 -9.38 -10.25 -9.86
CA TYR A 17 -8.23 -11.12 -9.65
C TYR A 17 -8.04 -12.15 -10.78
N SER A 18 -9.14 -12.62 -11.40
CA SER A 18 -9.11 -13.52 -12.56
C SER A 18 -8.44 -12.92 -13.80
N ASP A 19 -8.37 -11.59 -13.88
CA ASP A 19 -7.80 -10.88 -15.02
C ASP A 19 -6.27 -10.73 -14.88
N LEU A 20 -5.73 -11.07 -13.70
CA LEU A 20 -4.31 -10.98 -13.40
C LEU A 20 -3.54 -12.17 -13.97
N THR A 21 -2.41 -11.90 -14.60
CA THR A 21 -1.48 -12.95 -15.00
C THR A 21 -0.80 -13.57 -13.78
N PRO A 22 -0.40 -14.87 -13.84
CA PRO A 22 0.36 -15.50 -12.77
C PRO A 22 1.63 -14.73 -12.39
N GLN A 23 2.29 -14.10 -13.37
CA GLN A 23 3.48 -13.29 -13.20
C GLN A 23 3.18 -12.00 -12.42
N ALA A 24 2.07 -11.32 -12.71
CA ALA A 24 1.64 -10.13 -11.97
C ALA A 24 1.35 -10.47 -10.50
N VAL A 25 0.63 -11.56 -10.25
CA VAL A 25 0.37 -12.05 -8.89
C VAL A 25 1.67 -12.34 -8.15
N HIS A 26 2.61 -13.05 -8.79
CA HIS A 26 3.90 -13.36 -8.18
C HIS A 26 4.72 -12.10 -7.90
N ALA A 27 4.74 -11.13 -8.82
CA ALA A 27 5.44 -9.86 -8.65
C ALA A 27 4.88 -9.08 -7.44
N VAL A 28 3.56 -8.94 -7.34
CA VAL A 28 2.91 -8.26 -6.21
C VAL A 28 3.23 -8.93 -4.88
N LYS A 29 3.19 -10.27 -4.81
CA LYS A 29 3.59 -11.00 -3.59
C LYS A 29 5.02 -10.64 -3.19
N ARG A 30 5.95 -10.62 -4.14
CA ARG A 30 7.35 -10.27 -3.87
C ARG A 30 7.48 -8.81 -3.39
N SER A 31 6.81 -7.87 -4.06
CA SER A 31 6.84 -6.45 -3.70
C SER A 31 6.24 -6.16 -2.32
N VAL A 32 5.17 -6.87 -1.94
CA VAL A 32 4.57 -6.75 -0.59
C VAL A 32 5.54 -7.23 0.48
N VAL A 33 6.15 -8.40 0.28
CA VAL A 33 7.14 -8.95 1.22
C VAL A 33 8.35 -8.02 1.35
N ASP A 34 8.87 -7.52 0.23
CA ASP A 34 9.99 -6.58 0.21
C ASP A 34 9.66 -5.26 0.95
N SER A 35 8.49 -4.68 0.68
CA SER A 35 8.04 -3.44 1.32
C SER A 35 7.88 -3.58 2.83
N VAL A 36 7.26 -4.67 3.29
CA VAL A 36 7.11 -4.97 4.72
C VAL A 36 8.48 -5.23 5.35
N GLY A 37 9.35 -5.98 4.68
CA GLY A 37 10.72 -6.22 5.14
C GLY A 37 11.52 -4.94 5.33
N CYS A 38 11.45 -4.02 4.36
CA CYS A 38 12.08 -2.71 4.44
C CYS A 38 11.51 -1.88 5.61
N ALA A 39 10.18 -1.84 5.76
CA ALA A 39 9.53 -1.13 6.86
C ALA A 39 9.95 -1.66 8.24
N LEU A 40 9.99 -2.99 8.40
CA LEU A 40 10.44 -3.64 9.64
C LEU A 40 11.93 -3.35 9.92
N GLY A 41 12.78 -3.42 8.89
CA GLY A 41 14.21 -3.10 9.02
C GLY A 41 14.46 -1.66 9.45
N ALA A 42 13.60 -0.72 9.01
CA ALA A 42 13.68 0.68 9.38
C ALA A 42 12.93 1.04 10.68
N PHE A 43 12.21 0.10 11.31
CA PHE A 43 11.26 0.40 12.40
C PHE A 43 11.89 1.15 13.59
N HIS A 44 13.16 0.88 13.89
CA HIS A 44 13.90 1.51 14.97
C HIS A 44 14.76 2.71 14.54
N ALA A 45 14.76 3.07 13.26
CA ALA A 45 15.44 4.25 12.76
C ALA A 45 14.85 5.53 13.39
N GLU A 46 15.71 6.50 13.67
CA GLU A 46 15.33 7.77 14.30
C GLU A 46 14.17 8.49 13.57
N PRO A 47 14.20 8.70 12.24
CA PRO A 47 13.10 9.39 11.56
C PRO A 47 11.77 8.61 11.64
N VAL A 48 11.82 7.27 11.64
CA VAL A 48 10.63 6.42 11.75
C VAL A 48 10.03 6.49 13.16
N LYS A 49 10.86 6.54 14.21
CA LYS A 49 10.40 6.77 15.59
C LYS A 49 9.71 8.13 15.73
N ALA A 50 10.30 9.19 15.17
CA ALA A 50 9.74 10.54 15.22
C ALA A 50 8.36 10.62 14.55
N VAL A 51 8.22 10.05 13.34
CA VAL A 51 6.94 10.04 12.62
C VAL A 51 5.90 9.17 13.33
N ARG A 52 6.28 8.00 13.89
CA ARG A 52 5.36 7.17 14.68
C ARG A 52 4.86 7.87 15.94
N ALA A 53 5.72 8.64 16.62
CA ALA A 53 5.32 9.43 17.79
C ALA A 53 4.39 10.60 17.45
N LEU A 54 4.46 11.12 16.22
CA LEU A 54 3.50 12.09 15.70
C LEU A 54 2.17 11.39 15.39
N ALA A 55 2.21 10.27 14.66
CA ALA A 55 1.02 9.52 14.25
C ALA A 55 0.21 8.99 15.44
N SER A 56 0.85 8.61 16.55
CA SER A 56 0.18 8.12 17.76
C SER A 56 -0.72 9.15 18.45
N ARG A 57 -0.66 10.43 18.03
CA ARG A 57 -1.53 11.50 18.52
C ARG A 57 -2.86 11.58 17.77
N VAL A 58 -3.03 10.78 16.71
CA VAL A 58 -4.23 10.76 15.87
C VAL A 58 -5.00 9.46 16.14
N SER A 59 -6.31 9.59 16.31
CA SER A 59 -7.24 8.46 16.43
C SER A 59 -8.33 8.55 15.36
N ALA A 60 -8.80 7.40 14.86
CA ALA A 60 -9.88 7.31 13.89
C ALA A 60 -10.89 6.24 14.31
N THR A 61 -12.14 6.37 13.84
CA THR A 61 -13.20 5.38 14.07
C THR A 61 -12.82 3.99 13.54
N ALA A 62 -11.99 3.93 12.49
CA ALA A 62 -11.40 2.72 11.95
C ALA A 62 -9.86 2.81 12.04
N PRO A 63 -9.23 2.33 13.13
CA PRO A 63 -7.79 2.40 13.30
C PRO A 63 -7.04 1.33 12.46
N ALA A 64 -5.73 1.50 12.31
CA ALA A 64 -4.83 0.54 11.67
C ALA A 64 -3.57 0.32 12.52
N THR A 65 -2.88 -0.80 12.30
CA THR A 65 -1.65 -1.17 13.02
C THR A 65 -0.45 -0.39 12.48
N VAL A 66 0.42 0.05 13.40
CA VAL A 66 1.68 0.76 13.14
C VAL A 66 2.85 -0.02 13.72
#